data_AF-A0A1V6EFT5-F1
#
_entry.id   AF-A0A1V6EFT5-F1
#
_cell.length_a   1.000
_cell.length_b   1.000
_cell.length_c   1.000
_cell.angle_alpha   90.00
_cell.angle_beta   90.00
_cell.angle_gamma   90.00
#
_symmetry.space_group_name_H-M   'P 1'
#
loop_
_entity.id
_entity.type
_entity.pdbx_description
1 polymer ?
#
loop_
_entity_poly.entity_id
_entity_poly.type
_entity_poly.pdbx_seq_one_letter_code
_entity_poly.pdbx_strand_id
1 'polypeptide(L)'
;MKKTILLFLLVCIIVLAGCQKQPIKTDQPTTSIPSQTQTPTPGSQETQTEEPPEKFNLYEDTKGMAVVKIQDGEASIAINPKNWPDVPENLDRDKQTAFCKINGLAGKISAACVGEISDLSQTFGGDGPFTTPIAVFLMEDGSLEWVTVNPWWYVSGAEQGYDKVAHSWGKIPWMENITSLSFGSENDGDGSKTTIYAVDKDGLRYNLKYPCNFQSLLHTTWRYTVDPEDKDALYLTFEDFERVDLDLRWGDQPLENFFGTYKLYLAEDGKQGKQAGCIEFDLILGWWIYEGEGEIDRPTAIKGTFFTQFARDWSLSLTLWPADGDPLYATREKTPDEYRFLSADMLEAIVEYTMDDDELVIYLMYIVPDVNAMIKESGMSALVTGETTELAGGVVCRNIWLGTKKDDSFTRELLYGVSPDGSVYRYDALSDSWTILH
;
A
#
# COMPACT_ATOMS: atom_id res chain seq x y z
N MET A 1 -11.61 -12.76 -64.07
CA MET A 1 -12.99 -13.31 -64.16
C MET A 1 -13.55 -13.30 -62.74
N LYS A 2 -14.24 -12.21 -62.32
CA LYS A 2 -15.70 -12.05 -62.26
C LYS A 2 -16.44 -13.00 -61.30
N LYS A 3 -16.93 -12.37 -60.19
CA LYS A 3 -18.24 -12.52 -59.50
C LYS A 3 -18.47 -13.86 -58.76
N THR A 4 -19.10 -13.98 -57.58
CA THR A 4 -20.06 -13.21 -56.76
C THR A 4 -20.07 -13.95 -55.38
N ILE A 5 -20.31 -13.40 -54.19
CA ILE A 5 -21.60 -12.96 -53.62
C ILE A 5 -21.32 -12.13 -52.36
N LEU A 6 -21.97 -10.98 -52.31
CA LEU A 6 -22.15 -10.04 -51.21
C LEU A 6 -23.58 -10.23 -50.71
N LEU A 7 -23.81 -10.48 -49.42
CA LEU A 7 -25.02 -10.05 -48.67
C LEU A 7 -24.94 -10.54 -47.21
N PHE A 8 -24.80 -9.64 -46.25
CA PHE A 8 -25.72 -9.50 -45.11
C PHE A 8 -25.14 -8.45 -44.14
N LEU A 9 -25.39 -7.20 -44.51
CA LEU A 9 -25.41 -6.07 -43.59
C LEU A 9 -26.77 -5.42 -43.81
N LEU A 10 -27.48 -5.14 -42.71
CA LEU A 10 -28.61 -4.20 -42.63
C LEU A 10 -30.00 -4.70 -43.07
N VAL A 11 -30.75 -5.33 -42.16
CA VAL A 11 -32.16 -4.98 -41.85
C VAL A 11 -32.49 -5.55 -40.46
N CYS A 12 -32.62 -4.69 -39.47
CA CYS A 12 -33.63 -4.77 -38.39
C CYS A 12 -33.42 -3.57 -37.44
N ILE A 13 -33.70 -2.38 -37.95
CA ILE A 13 -34.17 -1.25 -37.14
C ILE A 13 -35.63 -1.08 -37.53
N ILE A 14 -36.54 -1.18 -36.55
CA ILE A 14 -37.63 -0.22 -36.26
C ILE A 14 -38.62 -0.86 -35.26
N VAL A 15 -38.59 -0.27 -34.06
CA VAL A 15 -39.72 0.04 -33.15
C VAL A 15 -40.35 -1.11 -32.35
N LEU A 16 -39.95 -1.17 -31.08
CA LEU A 16 -40.90 -1.04 -29.97
C LEU A 16 -40.34 -0.04 -28.95
N ALA A 17 -40.93 1.16 -28.98
CA ALA A 17 -40.87 2.12 -27.90
C ALA A 17 -41.73 1.62 -26.72
N GLY A 18 -41.27 1.84 -25.48
CA GLY A 18 -42.14 1.74 -24.31
C GLY A 18 -41.48 1.19 -23.05
N CYS A 19 -40.63 2.01 -22.43
CA CYS A 19 -40.49 2.25 -20.98
C CYS A 19 -39.06 2.72 -20.68
N GLN A 20 -38.84 4.02 -20.90
CA GLN A 20 -37.72 4.74 -20.30
C GLN A 20 -37.85 4.65 -18.76
N LYS A 21 -36.97 3.88 -18.12
CA LYS A 21 -36.53 4.22 -16.77
C LYS A 21 -35.34 5.16 -16.93
N GLN A 22 -35.51 6.37 -16.39
CA GLN A 22 -34.50 7.42 -16.37
C GLN A 22 -33.15 6.88 -15.85
N PRO A 23 -32.02 7.44 -16.29
CA PRO A 23 -30.74 7.16 -15.68
C PRO A 23 -30.80 7.58 -14.20
N ILE A 24 -30.50 6.64 -13.32
CA ILE A 24 -30.28 6.91 -11.90
C ILE A 24 -29.14 7.92 -11.85
N LYS A 25 -29.40 9.05 -11.17
CA LYS A 25 -28.43 10.10 -10.93
C LYS A 25 -27.16 9.47 -10.36
N THR A 26 -26.05 9.72 -11.03
CA THR A 26 -24.70 9.61 -10.49
C THR A 26 -24.68 10.34 -9.14
N ASP A 27 -24.32 9.64 -8.08
CA ASP A 27 -24.10 10.25 -6.78
C ASP A 27 -23.04 11.34 -6.92
N GLN A 28 -23.36 12.53 -6.43
CA GLN A 28 -22.43 13.64 -6.38
C GLN A 28 -21.27 13.26 -5.44
N PRO A 29 -20.02 13.63 -5.75
CA PRO A 29 -18.94 13.55 -4.77
C PRO A 29 -19.36 14.33 -3.52
N THR A 30 -19.37 13.66 -2.38
CA THR A 30 -19.68 14.28 -1.10
C THR A 30 -18.49 15.13 -0.71
N THR A 31 -18.52 16.41 -1.05
CA THR A 31 -17.65 17.40 -0.42
C THR A 31 -17.88 17.28 1.09
N SER A 32 -16.83 17.08 1.88
CA SER A 32 -16.89 17.29 3.33
C SER A 32 -17.23 18.76 3.55
N ILE A 33 -18.52 19.05 3.75
CA ILE A 33 -18.99 20.42 3.97
C ILE A 33 -18.59 20.80 5.42
N PRO A 34 -17.91 21.93 5.63
CA PRO A 34 -17.66 22.45 6.97
C PRO A 34 -19.01 22.67 7.68
N SER A 35 -19.25 21.94 8.78
CA SER A 35 -20.42 22.23 9.62
C SER A 35 -20.11 23.43 10.50
N GLN A 36 -20.73 24.57 10.20
CA GLN A 36 -20.84 25.68 11.15
C GLN A 36 -22.09 25.46 12.00
N THR A 37 -21.95 25.23 13.30
CA THR A 37 -23.10 25.13 14.21
C THR A 37 -23.26 26.39 15.06
N GLN A 38 -24.52 26.86 15.12
CA GLN A 38 -25.02 28.03 15.84
C GLN A 38 -25.39 27.74 17.31
N THR A 39 -25.37 28.82 18.09
CA THR A 39 -25.62 29.03 19.53
C THR A 39 -26.97 28.52 20.08
N PRO A 40 -27.09 28.18 21.38
CA PRO A 40 -28.38 27.96 22.04
C PRO A 40 -29.09 29.26 22.47
N THR A 41 -30.43 29.26 22.41
CA THR A 41 -31.36 30.34 22.84
C THR A 41 -31.53 30.38 24.37
N PRO A 42 -31.81 31.56 25.00
CA PRO A 42 -31.18 31.96 26.27
C PRO A 42 -32.06 31.77 27.52
N GLY A 43 -31.37 31.65 28.67
CA GLY A 43 -31.96 31.78 30.00
C GLY A 43 -31.00 32.46 30.97
N SER A 44 -31.29 33.74 31.27
CA SER A 44 -30.81 34.56 32.40
C SER A 44 -29.35 35.08 32.36
N GLN A 45 -29.26 36.38 32.65
CA GLN A 45 -28.11 37.27 32.56
C GLN A 45 -26.91 36.87 33.45
N GLU A 46 -25.71 36.94 32.88
CA GLU A 46 -24.54 37.56 33.49
C GLU A 46 -23.63 38.10 32.37
N THR A 47 -23.25 39.37 32.47
CA THR A 47 -22.44 40.08 31.47
C THR A 47 -21.00 39.57 31.54
N GLN A 48 -20.71 38.50 30.81
CA GLN A 48 -19.35 38.15 30.41
C GLN A 48 -19.07 38.82 29.07
N THR A 49 -17.92 39.48 28.98
CA THR A 49 -17.35 39.96 27.71
C THR A 49 -17.17 38.72 26.83
N GLU A 50 -18.13 38.44 25.93
CA GLU A 50 -18.01 37.37 24.95
C GLU A 50 -16.80 37.68 24.07
N GLU A 51 -15.69 36.97 24.30
CA GLU A 51 -14.65 36.84 23.29
C GLU A 51 -15.33 36.35 22.00
N PRO A 52 -14.97 36.92 20.83
CA PRO A 52 -15.59 36.52 19.57
C PRO A 52 -15.41 35.00 19.39
N PRO A 53 -16.45 34.29 18.91
CA PRO A 53 -16.40 32.83 18.80
C PRO A 53 -15.18 32.43 17.97
N GLU A 54 -14.32 31.59 18.56
CA GLU A 54 -13.14 31.07 17.88
C GLU A 54 -13.58 30.40 16.57
N LYS A 55 -13.05 30.88 15.45
CA LYS A 55 -13.35 30.30 14.13
C LYS A 55 -12.45 29.10 13.91
N PHE A 56 -13.07 27.93 13.83
CA PHE A 56 -12.39 26.70 13.45
C PHE A 56 -13.24 25.92 12.45
N ASN A 57 -12.59 25.05 11.69
CA ASN A 57 -13.23 24.10 10.79
C ASN A 57 -13.01 22.68 11.32
N LEU A 58 -14.04 21.84 11.24
CA LEU A 58 -13.97 20.42 11.58
C LEU A 58 -14.09 19.57 10.32
N TYR A 59 -13.27 18.52 10.26
CA TYR A 59 -13.25 17.52 9.21
C TYR A 59 -13.29 16.15 9.87
N GLU A 60 -14.27 15.33 9.53
CA GLU A 60 -14.49 14.02 10.13
C GLU A 60 -14.55 12.98 9.02
N ASP A 61 -14.03 11.78 9.26
CA ASP A 61 -14.18 10.67 8.33
C ASP A 61 -15.63 10.16 8.30
N THR A 62 -15.98 9.41 7.25
CA THR A 62 -17.36 8.93 7.04
C THR A 62 -17.86 7.93 8.08
N LYS A 63 -16.96 7.30 8.85
CA LYS A 63 -17.28 6.38 9.95
C LYS A 63 -17.22 7.06 11.31
N GLY A 64 -16.89 8.36 11.35
CA GLY A 64 -16.72 9.14 12.57
C GLY A 64 -15.63 8.61 13.49
N MET A 65 -14.59 7.97 12.96
CA MET A 65 -13.49 7.41 13.77
C MET A 65 -12.54 8.49 14.27
N ALA A 66 -12.38 9.57 13.52
CA ALA A 66 -11.48 10.67 13.83
C ALA A 66 -12.01 12.01 13.33
N VAL A 67 -11.63 13.05 14.07
CA VAL A 67 -11.98 14.44 13.76
C VAL A 67 -10.71 15.29 13.77
N VAL A 68 -10.50 16.03 12.68
CA VAL A 68 -9.48 17.06 12.55
C VAL A 68 -10.13 18.42 12.76
N LYS A 69 -9.52 19.22 13.63
CA LYS A 69 -9.85 20.63 13.83
C LYS A 69 -8.74 21.50 13.24
N ILE A 70 -9.10 22.41 12.33
CA ILE A 70 -8.22 23.48 11.82
C ILE A 70 -8.61 24.80 12.46
N GLN A 71 -7.65 25.48 13.09
CA GLN A 71 -7.82 26.78 13.73
C GLN A 71 -6.56 27.61 13.50
N ASP A 72 -6.73 28.83 12.99
CA ASP A 72 -5.63 29.76 12.66
C ASP A 72 -4.52 29.16 11.75
N GLY A 73 -4.90 28.20 10.90
CA GLY A 73 -3.98 27.51 9.99
C GLY A 73 -3.22 26.33 10.63
N GLU A 74 -3.46 26.01 11.90
CA GLU A 74 -2.91 24.84 12.59
C GLU A 74 -3.94 23.71 12.67
N ALA A 75 -3.48 22.44 12.63
CA ALA A 75 -4.34 21.28 12.82
C ALA A 75 -4.12 20.60 14.18
N SER A 76 -5.23 20.08 14.70
CA SER A 76 -5.26 19.15 15.82
C SER A 76 -6.21 18.00 15.49
N ILE A 77 -5.99 16.84 16.09
CA ILE A 77 -6.74 15.63 15.81
C ILE A 77 -7.28 15.01 17.10
N ALA A 78 -8.51 14.51 17.03
CA ALA A 78 -9.14 13.73 18.08
C ALA A 78 -9.65 12.41 17.49
N ILE A 79 -9.75 11.41 18.34
CA ILE A 79 -10.19 10.05 18.00
C ILE A 79 -11.50 9.78 18.75
N ASN A 80 -12.39 9.02 18.14
CA ASN A 80 -13.66 8.58 18.70
C ASN A 80 -13.63 7.06 18.97
N PRO A 81 -13.07 6.59 20.11
CA PRO A 81 -12.81 5.17 20.35
C PRO A 81 -14.03 4.24 20.20
N LYS A 82 -15.25 4.77 20.40
CA LYS A 82 -16.51 4.05 20.19
C LYS A 82 -16.66 3.47 18.77
N ASN A 83 -16.15 4.18 17.78
CA ASN A 83 -16.36 3.86 16.36
C ASN A 83 -15.24 2.98 15.78
N TRP A 84 -14.24 2.65 16.58
CA TRP A 84 -13.10 1.84 16.19
C TRP A 84 -13.36 0.35 16.45
N PRO A 85 -12.98 -0.54 15.52
CA PRO A 85 -13.12 -1.98 15.71
C PRO A 85 -12.24 -2.48 16.87
N ASP A 86 -11.03 -1.95 16.95
CA ASP A 86 -10.09 -2.19 18.02
C ASP A 86 -9.53 -0.86 18.54
N VAL A 87 -9.33 -0.75 19.85
CA VAL A 87 -8.71 0.41 20.52
C VAL A 87 -7.90 -0.03 21.73
N PRO A 88 -6.84 0.71 22.12
CA PRO A 88 -6.05 0.37 23.29
C PRO A 88 -6.91 0.41 24.56
N GLU A 89 -6.65 -0.50 25.50
CA GLU A 89 -7.47 -0.71 26.69
C GLU A 89 -7.62 0.53 27.60
N ASN A 90 -6.67 1.46 27.52
CA ASN A 90 -6.64 2.67 28.35
C ASN A 90 -7.43 3.85 27.74
N LEU A 91 -8.05 3.69 26.57
CA LEU A 91 -8.99 4.67 26.01
C LEU A 91 -10.40 4.40 26.55
N ASP A 92 -11.05 5.48 27.02
CA ASP A 92 -12.47 5.44 27.38
C ASP A 92 -13.31 5.29 26.10
N ARG A 93 -13.89 4.11 25.88
CA ARG A 93 -14.67 3.79 24.68
C ARG A 93 -15.85 4.74 24.45
N ASP A 94 -16.39 5.37 25.50
CA ASP A 94 -17.58 6.21 25.40
C ASP A 94 -17.26 7.70 25.22
N LYS A 95 -15.98 8.09 25.24
CA LYS A 95 -15.57 9.50 25.15
C LYS A 95 -14.60 9.73 24.00
N GLN A 96 -14.87 10.77 23.21
CA GLN A 96 -13.88 11.32 22.29
C GLN A 96 -12.64 11.75 23.09
N THR A 97 -11.46 11.55 22.50
CA THR A 97 -10.21 12.05 23.08
C THR A 97 -10.17 13.59 23.05
N ALA A 98 -9.24 14.16 23.81
CA ALA A 98 -8.88 15.56 23.60
C ALA A 98 -8.26 15.75 22.21
N PHE A 99 -8.36 16.96 21.67
CA PHE A 99 -7.64 17.34 20.46
C PHE A 99 -6.14 17.43 20.77
N CYS A 100 -5.35 16.62 20.07
CA CYS A 100 -3.90 16.65 20.12
C CYS A 100 -3.35 17.43 18.94
N LYS A 101 -2.34 18.28 19.16
CA LYS A 101 -1.66 19.00 18.08
C LYS A 101 -1.02 18.00 17.12
N ILE A 102 -0.98 18.37 15.84
CA ILE A 102 -0.21 17.65 14.82
C ILE A 102 1.12 18.39 14.62
N ASN A 103 2.23 17.73 14.93
CA ASN A 103 3.57 18.27 14.78
C ASN A 103 4.17 17.93 13.41
N GLY A 104 5.16 18.72 12.98
CA GLY A 104 5.93 18.46 11.76
C GLY A 104 5.31 19.01 10.47
N LEU A 105 4.13 19.64 10.54
CA LEU A 105 3.54 20.33 9.40
C LEU A 105 4.38 21.56 9.01
N ALA A 106 4.72 21.68 7.73
CA ALA A 106 5.66 22.69 7.22
C ALA A 106 5.05 24.08 7.01
N GLY A 107 3.73 24.21 7.09
CA GLY A 107 3.04 25.46 6.76
C GLY A 107 1.62 25.57 7.31
N LYS A 108 0.89 26.58 6.80
CA LYS A 108 -0.51 26.81 7.15
C LYS A 108 -1.44 25.96 6.31
N ILE A 109 -2.50 25.49 6.95
CA ILE A 109 -3.48 24.59 6.36
C ILE A 109 -4.71 25.38 5.92
N SER A 110 -5.13 25.16 4.68
CA SER A 110 -6.34 25.76 4.11
C SER A 110 -7.56 24.85 4.23
N ALA A 111 -7.37 23.53 4.10
CA ALA A 111 -8.40 22.52 4.21
C ALA A 111 -7.80 21.16 4.60
N ALA A 112 -8.66 20.24 5.03
CA ALA A 112 -8.28 18.84 5.22
C ALA A 112 -9.32 17.91 4.58
N CYS A 113 -8.93 16.66 4.40
CA CYS A 113 -9.83 15.56 4.11
C CYS A 113 -9.43 14.37 4.98
N VAL A 114 -10.40 13.76 5.65
CA VAL A 114 -10.16 12.62 6.55
C VAL A 114 -10.95 11.44 6.00
N GLY A 115 -10.31 10.29 5.85
CA GLY A 115 -10.96 9.12 5.28
C GLY A 115 -10.04 7.93 5.12
N GLU A 116 -10.63 6.77 4.86
CA GLU A 116 -9.91 5.54 4.58
C GLU A 116 -9.50 5.49 3.10
N ILE A 117 -8.22 5.23 2.87
CA ILE A 117 -7.71 4.90 1.53
C ILE A 117 -7.53 3.39 1.47
N SER A 118 -8.35 2.72 0.66
CA SER A 118 -8.22 1.29 0.38
C SER A 118 -6.86 0.99 -0.23
N ASP A 119 -6.27 -0.16 0.14
CA ASP A 119 -4.96 -0.62 -0.34
C ASP A 119 -3.78 0.36 -0.09
N LEU A 120 -3.88 1.24 0.91
CA LEU A 120 -2.76 2.06 1.36
C LEU A 120 -1.88 1.24 2.32
N SER A 121 -0.68 0.85 1.88
CA SER A 121 0.21 -0.04 2.63
C SER A 121 0.55 0.48 4.03
N GLN A 122 0.59 1.81 4.20
CA GLN A 122 0.94 2.45 5.47
C GLN A 122 -0.18 2.42 6.53
N THR A 123 -1.38 1.94 6.22
CA THR A 123 -2.57 2.07 7.09
C THR A 123 -2.96 0.84 7.92
N PHE A 124 -2.12 -0.19 7.96
CA PHE A 124 -2.40 -1.35 8.82
C PHE A 124 -2.02 -1.06 10.28
N GLY A 125 -3.06 -0.97 11.12
CA GLY A 125 -2.96 -1.06 12.57
C GLY A 125 -2.66 -2.49 12.99
N GLY A 126 -2.10 -2.67 14.19
CA GLY A 126 -1.75 -3.98 14.72
C GLY A 126 -2.90 -4.99 14.65
N ASP A 127 -2.54 -6.25 14.46
CA ASP A 127 -3.33 -7.47 14.70
C ASP A 127 -4.72 -7.63 14.04
N GLY A 128 -5.13 -6.81 13.06
CA GLY A 128 -6.46 -6.98 12.44
C GLY A 128 -6.66 -6.44 11.01
N PRO A 129 -7.69 -6.94 10.28
CA PRO A 129 -7.97 -6.60 8.88
C PRO A 129 -8.82 -5.32 8.76
N PHE A 130 -8.41 -4.22 9.38
CA PHE A 130 -9.11 -2.95 9.25
C PHE A 130 -8.19 -1.82 8.77
N THR A 131 -8.69 -1.01 7.85
CA THR A 131 -7.97 0.15 7.30
C THR A 131 -8.12 1.33 8.23
N THR A 132 -7.00 1.84 8.77
CA THR A 132 -7.03 3.08 9.56
C THR A 132 -7.28 4.29 8.66
N PRO A 133 -8.11 5.26 9.06
CA PRO A 133 -8.26 6.49 8.30
C PRO A 133 -6.95 7.28 8.34
N ILE A 134 -6.76 8.09 7.30
CA ILE A 134 -5.71 9.10 7.26
C ILE A 134 -6.34 10.48 7.24
N ALA A 135 -5.57 11.49 7.65
CA ALA A 135 -5.90 12.88 7.40
C ALA A 135 -4.89 13.47 6.42
N VAL A 136 -5.39 14.04 5.32
CA VAL A 136 -4.61 14.77 4.32
C VAL A 136 -4.91 16.25 4.46
N PHE A 137 -3.86 17.07 4.51
CA PHE A 137 -3.91 18.51 4.67
C PHE A 137 -3.55 19.19 3.36
N LEU A 138 -4.41 20.09 2.91
CA LEU A 138 -4.12 21.00 1.80
C LEU A 138 -3.51 22.28 2.37
N MET A 139 -2.25 22.51 2.05
CA MET A 139 -1.50 23.68 2.52
C MET A 139 -1.86 24.93 1.71
N GLU A 140 -1.64 26.13 2.27
CA GLU A 140 -1.91 27.40 1.57
C GLU A 140 -1.08 27.58 0.28
N ASP A 141 0.07 26.91 0.17
CA ASP A 141 0.93 26.92 -1.03
C ASP A 141 0.51 25.88 -2.09
N GLY A 142 -0.55 25.11 -1.84
CA GLY A 142 -1.05 24.06 -2.72
C GLY A 142 -0.26 22.74 -2.63
N SER A 143 0.64 22.57 -1.67
CA SER A 143 1.22 21.26 -1.34
C SER A 143 0.28 20.42 -0.47
N LEU A 144 0.56 19.12 -0.38
CA LEU A 144 -0.14 18.19 0.50
C LEU A 144 0.79 17.62 1.55
N GLU A 145 0.28 17.50 2.78
CA GLU A 145 0.87 16.73 3.87
C GLU A 145 -0.17 15.77 4.44
N TRP A 146 0.26 14.75 5.18
CA TRP A 146 -0.69 13.77 5.71
C TRP A 146 -0.21 13.11 7.00
N VAL A 147 -1.15 12.48 7.70
CA VAL A 147 -0.89 11.72 8.93
C VAL A 147 -1.77 10.48 8.98
N THR A 148 -1.23 9.39 9.52
CA THR A 148 -2.01 8.20 9.87
C THR A 148 -2.76 8.43 11.18
N VAL A 149 -4.04 8.08 11.22
CA VAL A 149 -4.87 8.33 12.40
C VAL A 149 -4.97 7.08 13.25
N ASN A 150 -3.84 6.50 13.66
CA ASN A 150 -3.82 5.28 14.48
C ASN A 150 -3.97 5.60 16.00
N PRO A 151 -4.95 5.06 16.74
CA PRO A 151 -5.12 5.36 18.16
C PRO A 151 -3.93 4.96 19.05
N TRP A 152 -3.02 4.13 18.54
CA TRP A 152 -1.91 3.60 19.30
C TRP A 152 -0.88 4.69 19.56
N TRP A 153 -0.65 5.63 18.63
CA TRP A 153 0.25 6.77 18.89
C TRP A 153 -0.26 7.66 20.04
N TYR A 154 -1.58 7.72 20.26
CA TYR A 154 -2.17 8.48 21.37
C TYR A 154 -1.84 7.86 22.74
N VAL A 155 -1.55 6.56 22.76
CA VAL A 155 -1.35 5.74 23.96
C VAL A 155 0.12 5.39 24.17
N SER A 156 0.76 4.79 23.17
CA SER A 156 2.15 4.34 23.22
C SER A 156 3.13 5.50 23.39
N GLY A 157 2.81 6.66 22.81
CA GLY A 157 3.63 7.86 22.96
C GLY A 157 3.84 8.20 24.44
N ALA A 158 2.77 8.23 25.23
CA ALA A 158 2.85 8.58 26.65
C ALA A 158 3.64 7.57 27.50
N GLU A 159 3.60 6.28 27.13
CA GLU A 159 4.34 5.22 27.84
C GLU A 159 5.83 5.19 27.46
N GLN A 160 6.17 5.61 26.25
CA GLN A 160 7.55 5.67 25.72
C GLN A 160 8.22 7.04 25.94
N GLY A 161 7.56 7.98 26.63
CA GLY A 161 8.10 9.32 26.91
C GLY A 161 7.95 10.34 25.78
N TYR A 162 7.15 10.03 24.75
CA TYR A 162 6.68 10.99 23.76
C TYR A 162 5.42 11.72 24.24
N ASP A 163 5.25 12.97 23.80
CA ASP A 163 4.00 13.68 24.02
C ASP A 163 2.84 12.97 23.28
N LYS A 164 1.60 13.07 23.78
CA LYS A 164 0.38 12.58 23.10
C LYS A 164 0.11 13.41 21.84
N VAL A 165 0.94 13.25 20.83
CA VAL A 165 1.04 14.15 19.68
C VAL A 165 1.12 13.31 18.41
N ALA A 166 0.34 13.70 17.41
CA ALA A 166 0.41 13.10 16.09
C ALA A 166 1.53 13.79 15.29
N HIS A 167 2.23 13.05 14.44
CA HIS A 167 3.31 13.58 13.61
C HIS A 167 2.94 13.47 12.13
N SER A 168 3.11 14.58 11.39
CA SER A 168 3.02 14.57 9.93
C SER A 168 4.03 13.58 9.35
N TRP A 169 3.61 12.86 8.31
CA TRP A 169 4.48 12.07 7.44
C TRP A 169 5.21 12.93 6.41
N GLY A 170 5.05 14.26 6.50
CA GLY A 170 5.68 15.25 5.66
C GLY A 170 4.94 15.49 4.35
N LYS A 171 5.57 16.30 3.49
CA LYS A 171 5.06 16.68 2.17
C LYS A 171 5.02 15.47 1.25
N ILE A 172 3.91 15.30 0.54
CA ILE A 172 3.79 14.36 -0.57
C ILE A 172 4.54 14.96 -1.77
N PRO A 173 5.74 14.46 -2.12
CA PRO A 173 6.72 15.21 -2.93
C PRO A 173 6.24 15.58 -4.32
N TRP A 174 5.45 14.71 -4.95
CA TRP A 174 4.97 14.87 -6.33
C TRP A 174 3.66 15.66 -6.44
N MET A 175 3.11 16.11 -5.32
CA MET A 175 1.81 16.79 -5.27
C MET A 175 1.98 18.28 -4.99
N GLU A 176 1.85 19.08 -6.04
CA GLU A 176 1.94 20.53 -5.97
C GLU A 176 0.78 21.20 -6.72
N ASN A 177 0.52 22.47 -6.41
CA ASN A 177 -0.56 23.24 -7.02
C ASN A 177 -1.95 22.60 -6.84
N ILE A 178 -2.14 21.83 -5.77
CA ILE A 178 -3.43 21.25 -5.42
C ILE A 178 -4.38 22.36 -4.97
N THR A 179 -5.63 22.27 -5.41
CA THR A 179 -6.68 23.27 -5.15
C THR A 179 -7.84 22.72 -4.35
N SER A 180 -8.04 21.40 -4.35
CA SER A 180 -9.12 20.78 -3.59
C SER A 180 -8.84 19.32 -3.27
N LEU A 181 -9.44 18.87 -2.16
CA LEU A 181 -9.50 17.47 -1.73
C LEU A 181 -10.96 17.01 -1.69
N SER A 182 -11.21 15.72 -1.95
CA SER A 182 -12.51 15.10 -1.75
C SER A 182 -12.39 13.63 -1.38
N PHE A 183 -13.35 13.08 -0.64
CA PHE A 183 -13.43 11.66 -0.33
C PHE A 183 -14.50 10.99 -1.19
N GLY A 184 -14.25 9.76 -1.64
CA GLY A 184 -15.25 9.00 -2.39
C GLY A 184 -14.79 7.60 -2.77
N SER A 185 -15.70 6.85 -3.40
CA SER A 185 -15.39 5.52 -3.92
C SER A 185 -14.38 5.55 -5.07
N GLU A 186 -13.59 4.49 -5.20
CA GLU A 186 -12.81 4.21 -6.40
C GLU A 186 -13.72 3.81 -7.57
N ASN A 187 -13.28 4.08 -8.80
CA ASN A 187 -13.95 3.61 -10.02
C ASN A 187 -13.46 2.19 -10.36
N ASP A 188 -13.66 1.24 -9.45
CA ASP A 188 -13.24 -0.16 -9.57
C ASP A 188 -14.38 -1.12 -10.00
N GLY A 189 -15.58 -0.57 -10.18
CA GLY A 189 -16.74 -1.27 -10.77
C GLY A 189 -17.82 -1.67 -9.76
N ASP A 190 -17.46 -1.93 -8.49
CA ASP A 190 -18.42 -2.19 -7.42
C ASP A 190 -18.51 -1.07 -6.36
N GLY A 191 -17.56 -0.13 -6.37
CA GLY A 191 -17.55 1.05 -5.50
C GLY A 191 -17.24 0.72 -4.03
N SER A 192 -16.75 -0.49 -3.75
CA SER A 192 -16.43 -0.97 -2.40
C SER A 192 -15.17 -0.33 -1.83
N LYS A 193 -14.22 0.04 -2.70
CA LYS A 193 -12.99 0.74 -2.29
C LYS A 193 -13.22 2.23 -2.20
N THR A 194 -12.58 2.86 -1.23
CA THR A 194 -12.62 4.30 -1.00
C THR A 194 -11.25 4.91 -1.06
N THR A 195 -11.19 6.19 -1.39
CA THR A 195 -9.95 6.96 -1.41
C THR A 195 -10.21 8.44 -1.19
N ILE A 196 -9.13 9.17 -0.98
CA ILE A 196 -9.11 10.63 -1.06
C ILE A 196 -8.58 11.01 -2.44
N TYR A 197 -9.27 11.93 -3.09
CA TYR A 197 -8.86 12.52 -4.35
C TYR A 197 -8.31 13.92 -4.14
N ALA A 198 -7.27 14.26 -4.90
CA ALA A 198 -6.78 15.62 -5.05
C ALA A 198 -7.03 16.12 -6.47
N VAL A 199 -7.25 17.43 -6.61
CA VAL A 199 -7.36 18.11 -7.92
C VAL A 199 -6.41 19.29 -7.96
N ASP A 200 -5.55 19.34 -8.98
CA ASP A 200 -4.63 20.46 -9.18
C ASP A 200 -5.27 21.64 -9.93
N LYS A 201 -4.53 22.75 -10.01
CA LYS A 201 -4.94 23.98 -10.72
C LYS A 201 -5.28 23.77 -12.20
N ASP A 202 -4.73 22.73 -12.82
CA ASP A 202 -4.94 22.40 -14.24
C ASP A 202 -6.11 21.42 -14.43
N GLY A 203 -6.76 21.02 -13.32
CA GLY A 203 -7.90 20.11 -13.30
C GLY A 203 -7.52 18.64 -13.45
N LEU A 204 -6.24 18.27 -13.25
CA LEU A 204 -5.86 16.87 -13.15
C LEU A 204 -6.31 16.32 -11.81
N ARG A 205 -6.91 15.13 -11.85
CA ARG A 205 -7.39 14.41 -10.68
C ARG A 205 -6.44 13.27 -10.33
N TYR A 206 -6.16 13.13 -9.04
CA TYR A 206 -5.25 12.15 -8.48
C TYR A 206 -5.96 11.32 -7.43
N ASN A 207 -5.90 10.00 -7.55
CA ASN A 207 -6.24 9.09 -6.46
C ASN A 207 -5.04 9.05 -5.49
N LEU A 208 -5.20 9.56 -4.26
CA LEU A 208 -4.07 9.71 -3.32
C LEU A 208 -3.50 8.38 -2.81
N LYS A 209 -4.15 7.25 -3.08
CA LYS A 209 -3.55 5.91 -2.88
C LYS A 209 -2.16 5.83 -3.48
N TYR A 210 -2.00 6.27 -4.73
CA TYR A 210 -0.72 6.13 -5.45
C TYR A 210 0.38 7.01 -4.87
N PRO A 211 0.27 8.35 -4.81
CA PRO A 211 1.36 9.18 -4.32
C PRO A 211 1.68 8.92 -2.83
N CYS A 212 0.70 8.56 -2.00
CA CYS A 212 0.98 8.17 -0.61
C CYS A 212 1.73 6.83 -0.54
N ASN A 213 1.34 5.81 -1.31
CA ASN A 213 2.08 4.54 -1.38
C ASN A 213 3.51 4.74 -1.91
N PHE A 214 3.68 5.55 -2.96
CA PHE A 214 4.99 5.81 -3.58
C PHE A 214 5.97 6.52 -2.65
N GLN A 215 5.51 7.25 -1.63
CA GLN A 215 6.41 7.83 -0.63
C GLN A 215 7.25 6.75 0.08
N SER A 216 6.71 5.53 0.20
CA SER A 216 7.41 4.38 0.78
C SER A 216 8.65 3.95 -0.02
N LEU A 217 8.73 4.29 -1.31
CA LEU A 217 9.89 3.94 -2.15
C LEU A 217 11.21 4.47 -1.56
N LEU A 218 11.14 5.61 -0.88
CA LEU A 218 12.29 6.37 -0.39
C LEU A 218 12.74 5.95 1.01
N HIS A 219 12.03 5.03 1.65
CA HIS A 219 12.28 4.67 3.06
C HIS A 219 13.23 3.49 3.22
N THR A 220 13.50 2.73 2.16
CA THR A 220 14.19 1.44 2.24
C THR A 220 14.85 1.08 0.92
N THR A 221 15.73 0.07 0.96
CA THR A 221 16.16 -0.65 -0.24
C THR A 221 15.18 -1.79 -0.52
N TRP A 222 14.86 -2.02 -1.79
CA TRP A 222 13.90 -3.02 -2.21
C TRP A 222 14.64 -4.23 -2.78
N ARG A 223 14.47 -5.43 -2.23
CA ARG A 223 15.15 -6.65 -2.66
C ARG A 223 14.19 -7.60 -3.37
N TYR A 224 14.55 -8.04 -4.58
CA TYR A 224 13.88 -9.10 -5.32
C TYR A 224 14.82 -10.29 -5.50
N THR A 225 14.41 -11.47 -5.04
CA THR A 225 15.16 -12.71 -5.24
C THR A 225 14.96 -13.21 -6.66
N VAL A 226 16.04 -13.25 -7.45
CA VAL A 226 16.01 -13.67 -8.86
C VAL A 226 15.90 -15.19 -8.96
N ASP A 227 16.79 -15.87 -8.24
CA ASP A 227 16.81 -17.31 -8.10
C ASP A 227 17.17 -17.65 -6.64
N PRO A 228 16.27 -18.32 -5.89
CA PRO A 228 16.58 -18.72 -4.53
C PRO A 228 17.75 -19.72 -4.45
N GLU A 229 18.01 -20.48 -5.52
CA GLU A 229 19.09 -21.46 -5.59
C GLU A 229 20.47 -20.83 -5.84
N ASP A 230 20.52 -19.76 -6.63
CA ASP A 230 21.78 -19.15 -7.05
C ASP A 230 22.21 -17.96 -6.18
N LYS A 231 21.43 -17.58 -5.15
CA LYS A 231 21.66 -16.39 -4.28
C LYS A 231 21.63 -15.05 -5.03
N ASP A 232 21.18 -15.03 -6.28
CA ASP A 232 21.09 -13.82 -7.06
C ASP A 232 19.89 -12.98 -6.63
N ALA A 233 20.11 -11.69 -6.41
CA ALA A 233 19.07 -10.75 -6.04
C ALA A 233 19.27 -9.38 -6.69
N LEU A 234 18.16 -8.76 -7.07
CA LEU A 234 18.11 -7.36 -7.46
C LEU A 234 17.84 -6.50 -6.23
N TYR A 235 18.59 -5.41 -6.11
CA TYR A 235 18.38 -4.38 -5.09
C TYR A 235 18.05 -3.08 -5.80
N LEU A 236 16.83 -2.59 -5.60
CA LEU A 236 16.32 -1.35 -6.16
C LEU A 236 16.32 -0.29 -5.07
N THR A 237 17.07 0.79 -5.26
CA THR A 237 17.25 1.87 -4.28
C THR A 237 16.88 3.20 -4.90
N PHE A 238 16.01 3.96 -4.25
CA PHE A 238 15.63 5.30 -4.69
C PHE A 238 16.44 6.33 -3.91
N GLU A 239 17.39 7.01 -4.57
CA GLU A 239 18.27 7.98 -3.91
C GLU A 239 17.54 9.28 -3.56
N ASP A 240 16.64 9.71 -4.45
CA ASP A 240 15.83 10.91 -4.30
C ASP A 240 14.53 10.81 -5.13
N PHE A 241 13.86 11.94 -5.37
CA PHE A 241 12.60 12.00 -6.10
C PHE A 241 12.73 11.76 -7.62
N GLU A 242 13.95 11.64 -8.14
CA GLU A 242 14.23 11.49 -9.57
C GLU A 242 15.17 10.33 -9.88
N ARG A 243 16.07 9.98 -8.96
CA ARG A 243 17.16 9.01 -9.17
C ARG A 243 16.91 7.67 -8.52
N VAL A 244 17.37 6.64 -9.22
CA VAL A 244 17.21 5.25 -8.82
C VAL A 244 18.44 4.44 -9.25
N ASP A 245 18.76 3.47 -8.41
CA ASP A 245 19.84 2.50 -8.57
C ASP A 245 19.25 1.08 -8.56
N LEU A 246 19.76 0.22 -9.43
CA LEU A 246 19.41 -1.19 -9.54
C LEU A 246 20.70 -2.01 -9.56
N ASP A 247 20.98 -2.67 -8.45
CA ASP A 247 22.12 -3.56 -8.28
C ASP A 247 21.69 -5.02 -8.48
N LEU A 248 22.37 -5.74 -9.37
CA LEU A 248 22.36 -7.21 -9.35
C LEU A 248 23.50 -7.69 -8.46
N ARG A 249 23.18 -8.54 -7.48
CA ARG A 249 24.16 -9.08 -6.53
C ARG A 249 24.06 -10.60 -6.45
N TRP A 250 25.20 -11.24 -6.21
CA TRP A 250 25.30 -12.65 -5.83
C TRP A 250 25.64 -12.74 -4.33
N GLY A 251 24.63 -13.03 -3.50
CA GLY A 251 24.74 -12.78 -2.07
C GLY A 251 25.12 -11.33 -1.79
N ASP A 252 26.19 -11.11 -1.02
CA ASP A 252 26.69 -9.75 -0.71
C ASP A 252 27.60 -9.15 -1.79
N GLN A 253 27.95 -9.91 -2.83
CA GLN A 253 28.87 -9.45 -3.88
C GLN A 253 28.10 -8.76 -5.00
N PRO A 254 28.35 -7.46 -5.27
CA PRO A 254 27.68 -6.78 -6.36
C PRO A 254 28.31 -7.18 -7.69
N LEU A 255 27.46 -7.57 -8.64
CA LEU A 255 27.85 -8.09 -9.96
C LEU A 255 27.65 -7.05 -11.05
N GLU A 256 26.53 -6.35 -11.02
CA GLU A 256 26.16 -5.34 -12.01
C GLU A 256 25.42 -4.21 -11.32
N ASN A 257 25.59 -3.00 -11.84
CA ASN A 257 24.92 -1.83 -11.35
C ASN A 257 24.36 -1.02 -12.52
N PHE A 258 23.07 -0.70 -12.44
CA PHE A 258 22.39 0.24 -13.30
C PHE A 258 21.96 1.44 -12.47
N PHE A 259 22.16 2.63 -13.00
CA PHE A 259 21.66 3.86 -12.37
C PHE A 259 20.93 4.70 -13.41
N GLY A 260 20.00 5.52 -12.95
CA GLY A 260 19.28 6.40 -13.84
C GLY A 260 18.16 7.14 -13.15
N THR A 261 17.06 7.31 -13.89
CA THR A 261 15.91 8.07 -13.43
C THR A 261 14.65 7.24 -13.44
N TYR A 262 13.68 7.66 -12.63
CA TYR A 262 12.34 7.14 -12.67
C TYR A 262 11.30 8.25 -12.83
N LYS A 263 10.13 7.88 -13.33
CA LYS A 263 8.99 8.77 -13.47
C LYS A 263 7.72 8.09 -13.00
N LEU A 264 6.96 8.78 -12.17
CA LEU A 264 5.67 8.31 -11.68
C LEU A 264 4.53 8.87 -12.52
N TYR A 265 3.54 8.04 -12.79
CA TYR A 265 2.28 8.42 -13.41
C TYR A 265 1.18 8.32 -12.35
N LEU A 266 0.60 9.47 -11.97
CA LEU A 266 -0.27 9.63 -10.80
C LEU A 266 -1.68 10.10 -11.14
N ALA A 267 -1.88 10.76 -12.29
CA ALA A 267 -3.18 11.29 -12.71
C ALA A 267 -4.08 10.20 -13.32
N GLU A 268 -5.35 10.13 -12.91
CA GLU A 268 -6.26 9.01 -13.27
C GLU A 268 -6.51 8.87 -14.78
N ASP A 269 -6.71 9.98 -15.48
CA ASP A 269 -7.20 9.99 -16.87
C ASP A 269 -6.14 9.59 -17.91
N GLY A 270 -4.99 9.06 -17.49
CA GLY A 270 -3.85 8.77 -18.38
C GLY A 270 -3.24 10.02 -19.03
N LYS A 271 -3.63 11.22 -18.56
CA LYS A 271 -3.22 12.52 -19.13
C LYS A 271 -1.71 12.77 -19.04
N GLN A 272 -1.00 12.02 -18.19
CA GLN A 272 0.46 12.05 -18.09
C GLN A 272 1.15 11.12 -19.10
N GLY A 273 0.40 10.33 -19.88
CA GLY A 273 0.89 9.42 -20.92
C GLY A 273 0.70 7.93 -20.61
N LYS A 274 0.57 7.58 -19.33
CA LYS A 274 0.27 6.23 -18.82
C LYS A 274 -0.76 6.32 -17.69
N GLN A 275 -1.38 5.20 -17.34
CA GLN A 275 -2.37 5.11 -16.26
C GLN A 275 -1.75 5.45 -14.90
N ALA A 276 -2.56 6.00 -13.97
CA ALA A 276 -2.15 6.21 -12.59
C ALA A 276 -1.67 4.90 -11.93
N GLY A 277 -0.62 5.00 -11.11
CA GLY A 277 0.01 3.84 -10.47
C GLY A 277 1.07 3.14 -11.31
N CYS A 278 1.52 3.75 -12.42
CA CYS A 278 2.67 3.26 -13.18
C CYS A 278 3.96 3.96 -12.75
N ILE A 279 5.07 3.22 -12.81
CA ILE A 279 6.44 3.73 -12.72
C ILE A 279 7.18 3.41 -14.01
N GLU A 280 7.93 4.37 -14.53
CA GLU A 280 8.83 4.20 -15.67
C GLU A 280 10.27 4.39 -15.20
N PHE A 281 11.15 3.52 -15.69
CA PHE A 281 12.57 3.56 -15.45
C PHE A 281 13.31 3.87 -16.75
N ASP A 282 14.34 4.71 -16.64
CA ASP A 282 15.33 4.96 -17.68
C ASP A 282 16.71 4.80 -17.04
N LEU A 283 17.26 3.60 -17.15
CA LEU A 283 18.50 3.19 -16.51
C LEU A 283 19.60 2.97 -17.54
N ILE A 284 20.82 3.29 -17.14
CA ILE A 284 22.03 3.03 -17.91
C ILE A 284 22.92 2.16 -17.06
N LEU A 285 23.55 1.18 -17.69
CA LEU A 285 24.55 0.36 -17.04
C LEU A 285 25.73 1.24 -16.62
N GLY A 286 26.03 1.24 -15.32
CA GLY A 286 27.19 1.92 -14.77
C GLY A 286 28.45 1.08 -14.85
N TRP A 287 28.40 -0.13 -14.29
CA TRP A 287 29.53 -1.05 -14.25
C TRP A 287 29.08 -2.50 -14.06
N TRP A 288 29.98 -3.45 -14.37
CA TRP A 288 29.79 -4.88 -14.09
C TRP A 288 31.12 -5.55 -13.73
N ILE A 289 31.05 -6.73 -13.12
CA ILE A 289 32.18 -7.61 -12.83
C ILE A 289 31.83 -9.02 -13.34
N TYR A 290 32.07 -9.29 -14.63
CA TYR A 290 32.04 -10.65 -15.18
C TYR A 290 33.35 -10.91 -15.91
N GLU A 291 34.04 -11.99 -15.56
CA GLU A 291 35.25 -12.47 -16.24
C GLU A 291 34.91 -13.70 -17.10
N GLY A 292 34.88 -13.58 -18.44
CA GLY A 292 34.74 -14.73 -19.34
C GLY A 292 34.29 -14.41 -20.78
N GLU A 293 34.79 -15.17 -21.76
CA GLU A 293 34.43 -15.09 -23.18
C GLU A 293 33.01 -15.65 -23.43
N GLY A 294 31.99 -14.87 -23.11
CA GLY A 294 30.58 -15.20 -23.31
C GLY A 294 29.70 -13.96 -23.52
N GLU A 295 30.30 -12.86 -23.98
CA GLU A 295 29.67 -11.57 -24.25
C GLU A 295 28.84 -11.59 -25.55
N ILE A 296 27.57 -12.00 -25.53
CA ILE A 296 26.62 -11.60 -26.59
C ILE A 296 25.21 -11.50 -25.96
N ASP A 297 24.65 -10.28 -25.97
CA ASP A 297 23.34 -9.81 -25.45
C ASP A 297 23.24 -9.42 -23.95
N ARG A 298 24.11 -8.53 -23.45
CA ARG A 298 23.87 -7.81 -22.17
C ARG A 298 23.26 -6.43 -22.45
N PRO A 299 22.14 -6.05 -21.81
CA PRO A 299 21.58 -4.72 -21.96
C PRO A 299 22.54 -3.66 -21.39
N THR A 300 22.76 -2.59 -22.15
CA THR A 300 23.53 -1.41 -21.71
C THR A 300 22.63 -0.30 -21.17
N ALA A 301 21.32 -0.46 -21.34
CA ALA A 301 20.27 0.41 -20.83
C ALA A 301 19.00 -0.41 -20.61
N ILE A 302 18.16 0.05 -19.69
CA ILE A 302 16.84 -0.52 -19.41
C ILE A 302 15.83 0.63 -19.46
N LYS A 303 14.87 0.57 -20.38
CA LYS A 303 13.77 1.53 -20.47
C LYS A 303 12.44 0.80 -20.38
N GLY A 304 11.88 0.69 -19.18
CA GLY A 304 10.68 -0.09 -18.91
C GLY A 304 9.63 0.70 -18.13
N THR A 305 8.35 0.44 -18.40
CA THR A 305 7.21 0.91 -17.61
C THR A 305 6.55 -0.27 -16.91
N PHE A 306 6.17 -0.08 -15.65
CA PHE A 306 5.63 -1.11 -14.79
C PHE A 306 4.35 -0.63 -14.09
N PHE A 307 3.35 -1.50 -13.99
CA PHE A 307 2.26 -1.31 -13.03
C PHE A 307 2.77 -1.62 -11.64
N THR A 308 2.27 -0.88 -10.64
CA THR A 308 2.74 -1.02 -9.26
C THR A 308 1.62 -1.45 -8.32
N GLN A 309 1.98 -2.27 -7.34
CA GLN A 309 1.17 -2.52 -6.15
C GLN A 309 2.09 -2.49 -4.94
N PHE A 310 1.65 -1.77 -3.91
CA PHE A 310 2.25 -1.85 -2.60
C PHE A 310 1.35 -2.72 -1.73
N ALA A 311 1.95 -3.62 -0.98
CA ALA A 311 1.27 -4.36 0.07
C ALA A 311 2.10 -4.23 1.34
N ARG A 312 1.40 -4.18 2.47
CA ARG A 312 2.03 -4.38 3.78
C ARG A 312 1.56 -5.73 4.27
N ASP A 313 2.32 -6.75 3.85
CA ASP A 313 2.31 -8.04 4.51
C ASP A 313 3.12 -7.92 5.83
N TRP A 314 3.60 -9.02 6.43
CA TRP A 314 4.54 -8.88 7.57
C TRP A 314 5.79 -8.05 7.19
N SER A 315 6.10 -7.93 5.91
CA SER A 315 7.05 -6.98 5.34
C SER A 315 6.33 -5.93 4.48
N LEU A 316 7.02 -4.84 4.16
CA LEU A 316 6.56 -3.92 3.13
C LEU A 316 7.02 -4.45 1.77
N SER A 317 6.09 -4.74 0.86
CA SER A 317 6.37 -5.25 -0.48
C SER A 317 5.93 -4.29 -1.59
N LEU A 318 6.71 -4.28 -2.67
CA LEU A 318 6.49 -3.56 -3.92
C LEU A 318 6.48 -4.58 -5.07
N THR A 319 5.33 -4.76 -5.69
CA THR A 319 5.22 -5.60 -6.89
C THR A 319 5.18 -4.72 -8.14
N LEU A 320 6.01 -5.08 -9.12
CA LEU A 320 6.13 -4.44 -10.43
C LEU A 320 5.74 -5.45 -11.52
N TRP A 321 4.70 -5.15 -12.30
CA TRP A 321 4.37 -5.93 -13.51
C TRP A 321 4.83 -5.19 -14.75
N PRO A 322 5.61 -5.82 -15.65
CA PRO A 322 5.96 -5.22 -16.94
C PRO A 322 4.71 -4.77 -17.71
N ALA A 323 4.70 -3.52 -18.15
CA ALA A 323 3.63 -2.94 -18.95
C ALA A 323 4.08 -2.61 -20.38
N ASP A 324 5.28 -2.06 -20.54
CA ASP A 324 5.86 -1.65 -21.82
C ASP A 324 7.38 -1.52 -21.68
N GLY A 325 8.11 -1.64 -22.79
CA GLY A 325 9.57 -1.52 -22.81
C GLY A 325 10.33 -2.72 -22.25
N ASP A 326 11.52 -2.46 -21.73
CA ASP A 326 12.46 -3.48 -21.28
C ASP A 326 12.11 -4.04 -19.89
N PRO A 327 12.33 -5.35 -19.65
CA PRO A 327 12.27 -5.92 -18.30
C PRO A 327 13.41 -5.37 -17.42
N LEU A 328 13.20 -5.33 -16.09
CA LEU A 328 14.30 -4.99 -15.16
C LEU A 328 15.40 -6.05 -15.13
N TYR A 329 15.03 -7.30 -15.39
CA TYR A 329 15.97 -8.41 -15.48
C TYR A 329 15.43 -9.50 -16.39
N ALA A 330 16.28 -10.08 -17.22
CA ALA A 330 15.94 -11.23 -18.05
C ALA A 330 17.17 -12.11 -18.25
N THR A 331 16.98 -13.42 -18.17
CA THR A 331 17.98 -14.40 -18.62
C THR A 331 17.61 -14.92 -20.00
N ARG A 332 18.49 -15.72 -20.62
CA ARG A 332 18.17 -16.40 -21.90
C ARG A 332 16.96 -17.33 -21.80
N GLU A 333 16.63 -17.78 -20.60
CA GLU A 333 15.62 -18.81 -20.36
C GLU A 333 14.35 -18.25 -19.70
N LYS A 334 14.44 -17.09 -19.03
CA LYS A 334 13.34 -16.55 -18.22
C LYS A 334 13.32 -15.02 -18.24
N THR A 335 12.16 -14.48 -18.60
CA THR A 335 11.79 -13.09 -18.33
C THR A 335 10.68 -13.11 -17.28
N PRO A 336 10.85 -12.48 -16.11
CA PRO A 336 9.81 -12.46 -15.08
C PRO A 336 8.54 -11.75 -15.55
N ASP A 337 7.38 -12.36 -15.29
CA ASP A 337 6.05 -11.74 -15.50
C ASP A 337 5.74 -10.70 -14.40
N GLU A 338 6.44 -10.76 -13.28
CA GLU A 338 6.39 -9.79 -12.19
C GLU A 338 7.70 -9.77 -11.39
N TYR A 339 7.97 -8.62 -10.76
CA TYR A 339 9.05 -8.45 -9.79
C TYR A 339 8.44 -8.08 -8.45
N ARG A 340 8.57 -8.95 -7.48
CA ARG A 340 8.06 -8.72 -6.13
C ARG A 340 9.21 -8.40 -5.19
N PHE A 341 9.41 -7.12 -4.94
CA PHE A 341 10.44 -6.65 -4.04
C PHE A 341 9.94 -6.59 -2.60
N LEU A 342 10.80 -6.95 -1.65
CA LEU A 342 10.58 -6.82 -0.21
C LEU A 342 11.51 -5.75 0.36
N SER A 343 11.07 -5.00 1.36
CA SER A 343 11.91 -4.03 2.07
C SER A 343 13.09 -4.73 2.75
N ALA A 344 14.32 -4.40 2.34
CA ALA A 344 15.54 -5.01 2.85
C ALA A 344 15.74 -4.78 4.35
N ASP A 345 15.40 -3.58 4.85
CA ASP A 345 15.50 -3.27 6.29
C ASP A 345 14.57 -4.19 7.11
N MET A 346 13.40 -4.53 6.55
CA MET A 346 12.47 -5.46 7.19
C MET A 346 12.97 -6.90 7.07
N LEU A 347 13.68 -7.28 6.00
CA LEU A 347 14.31 -8.61 5.90
C LEU A 347 15.40 -8.79 6.96
N GLU A 348 16.24 -7.78 7.16
CA GLU A 348 17.27 -7.81 8.21
C GLU A 348 16.64 -7.88 9.60
N ALA A 349 15.51 -7.20 9.82
CA ALA A 349 14.74 -7.29 11.06
C ALA A 349 14.08 -8.66 11.27
N ILE A 350 13.64 -9.37 10.21
CA ILE A 350 13.08 -10.73 10.35
C ILE A 350 14.17 -11.73 10.77
N VAL A 351 15.45 -11.52 10.41
CA VAL A 351 16.55 -12.36 10.90
C VAL A 351 16.75 -12.21 12.43
N GLU A 352 16.50 -11.03 12.99
CA GLU A 352 16.48 -10.82 14.45
C GLU A 352 15.15 -11.23 15.11
N TYR A 353 14.04 -11.16 14.37
CA TYR A 353 12.70 -11.54 14.82
C TYR A 353 12.35 -12.96 14.34
N THR A 354 12.88 -13.98 15.01
CA THR A 354 12.40 -15.35 14.80
C THR A 354 10.94 -15.42 15.27
N MET A 355 9.99 -15.49 14.33
CA MET A 355 8.59 -15.78 14.64
C MET A 355 8.53 -16.98 15.59
N ASP A 356 7.70 -16.95 16.63
CA ASP A 356 7.40 -18.19 17.33
C ASP A 356 6.60 -19.15 16.42
N ASP A 357 6.33 -20.37 16.88
CA ASP A 357 5.65 -21.38 16.07
C ASP A 357 4.21 -20.95 15.69
N ASP A 358 3.51 -20.23 16.56
CA ASP A 358 2.13 -19.77 16.31
C ASP A 358 2.12 -18.58 15.35
N GLU A 359 3.02 -17.62 15.56
CA GLU A 359 3.28 -16.50 14.67
C GLU A 359 3.63 -16.98 13.25
N LEU A 360 4.48 -18.00 13.12
CA LEU A 360 4.87 -18.57 11.84
C LEU A 360 3.69 -19.20 11.09
N VAL A 361 2.78 -19.84 11.81
CA VAL A 361 1.54 -20.40 11.23
C VAL A 361 0.58 -19.29 10.81
N ILE A 362 0.41 -18.26 11.64
CA ILE A 362 -0.42 -17.09 11.31
C ILE A 362 0.13 -16.39 10.06
N TYR A 363 1.44 -16.25 9.96
CA TYR A 363 2.11 -15.73 8.79
C TYR A 363 1.78 -16.56 7.55
N LEU A 364 1.98 -17.87 7.59
CA LEU A 364 1.66 -18.75 6.45
C LEU A 364 0.18 -18.62 6.02
N MET A 365 -0.75 -18.53 6.97
CA MET A 365 -2.17 -18.34 6.69
C MET A 365 -2.47 -17.00 6.01
N TYR A 366 -1.80 -15.93 6.46
CA TYR A 366 -1.96 -14.61 5.89
C TYR A 366 -1.44 -14.56 4.45
N ILE A 367 -0.30 -15.19 4.22
CA ILE A 367 0.45 -15.14 2.97
C ILE A 367 -0.11 -16.07 1.90
N VAL A 368 -0.63 -17.23 2.32
CA VAL A 368 -1.19 -18.24 1.42
C VAL A 368 -2.70 -18.40 1.73
N PRO A 369 -3.59 -17.68 1.01
CA PRO A 369 -5.03 -17.70 1.29
C PRO A 369 -5.64 -19.11 1.34
N ASP A 370 -5.15 -20.02 0.50
CA ASP A 370 -5.58 -21.42 0.48
C ASP A 370 -5.28 -22.13 1.81
N VAL A 371 -4.16 -21.81 2.46
CA VAL A 371 -3.83 -22.36 3.80
C VAL A 371 -4.80 -21.84 4.85
N ASN A 372 -5.15 -20.54 4.81
CA ASN A 372 -6.15 -19.99 5.71
C ASN A 372 -7.51 -20.70 5.55
N ALA A 373 -7.97 -20.89 4.31
CA ALA A 373 -9.21 -21.62 4.04
C ALA A 373 -9.14 -23.09 4.51
N MET A 374 -8.01 -23.78 4.29
CA MET A 374 -7.83 -25.16 4.74
C MET A 374 -7.88 -25.28 6.27
N ILE A 375 -7.27 -24.35 7.01
CA ILE A 375 -7.25 -24.37 8.48
C ILE A 375 -8.60 -23.93 9.06
N LYS A 376 -9.12 -22.78 8.62
CA LYS A 376 -10.33 -22.18 9.21
C LYS A 376 -11.62 -22.86 8.77
N GLU A 377 -11.68 -23.35 7.54
CA GLU A 377 -12.92 -23.83 6.93
C GLU A 377 -12.94 -25.34 6.69
N SER A 378 -11.78 -25.95 6.43
CA SER A 378 -11.68 -27.38 6.09
C SER A 378 -11.19 -28.27 7.24
N GLY A 379 -10.92 -27.70 8.41
CA GLY A 379 -10.56 -28.46 9.62
C GLY A 379 -9.15 -29.02 9.64
N MET A 380 -8.25 -28.55 8.76
CA MET A 380 -6.82 -28.87 8.85
C MET A 380 -6.16 -28.17 10.04
N SER A 381 -5.04 -28.72 10.49
CA SER A 381 -4.19 -28.15 11.52
C SER A 381 -2.78 -27.95 10.98
N ALA A 382 -2.12 -26.90 11.43
CA ALA A 382 -0.69 -26.70 11.18
C ALA A 382 0.15 -27.26 12.34
N LEU A 383 1.35 -27.73 12.01
CA LEU A 383 2.33 -28.22 12.97
C LEU A 383 3.73 -27.75 12.56
N VAL A 384 4.34 -26.93 13.42
CA VAL A 384 5.76 -26.61 13.33
C VAL A 384 6.52 -27.64 14.17
N THR A 385 7.46 -28.35 13.53
CA THR A 385 8.18 -29.47 14.16
C THR A 385 9.56 -29.07 14.69
N GLY A 386 9.98 -27.83 14.42
CA GLY A 386 11.37 -27.39 14.58
C GLY A 386 12.32 -27.94 13.51
N GLU A 387 11.82 -28.77 12.58
CA GLU A 387 12.59 -29.22 11.41
C GLU A 387 12.87 -28.00 10.52
N THR A 388 14.09 -27.94 10.00
CA THR A 388 14.47 -26.97 8.98
C THR A 388 14.83 -27.69 7.69
N THR A 389 14.61 -27.02 6.56
CA THR A 389 15.07 -27.48 5.25
C THR A 389 16.04 -26.45 4.71
N GLU A 390 17.24 -26.88 4.36
CA GLU A 390 18.14 -26.09 3.55
C GLU A 390 17.75 -26.28 2.09
N LEU A 391 17.26 -25.20 1.46
CA LEU A 391 17.03 -25.16 0.02
C LEU A 391 18.37 -24.99 -0.69
N ALA A 392 18.39 -25.28 -2.00
CA ALA A 392 19.52 -24.88 -2.83
C ALA A 392 19.77 -23.37 -2.65
N GLY A 393 21.03 -22.95 -2.69
CA GLY A 393 21.42 -21.57 -2.34
C GLY A 393 21.67 -21.32 -0.86
N GLY A 394 21.51 -22.32 0.02
CA GLY A 394 21.85 -22.22 1.44
C GLY A 394 20.81 -21.46 2.28
N VAL A 395 19.60 -21.28 1.74
CA VAL A 395 18.47 -20.69 2.47
C VAL A 395 17.90 -21.75 3.43
N VAL A 396 17.90 -21.46 4.73
CA VAL A 396 17.40 -22.39 5.75
C VAL A 396 15.98 -22.02 6.14
N CYS A 397 15.01 -22.77 5.64
CA CYS A 397 13.59 -22.58 5.90
C CYS A 397 13.14 -23.31 7.16
N ARG A 398 12.21 -22.73 7.93
CA ARG A 398 11.47 -23.44 8.97
C ARG A 398 10.28 -24.16 8.35
N ASN A 399 10.13 -25.43 8.69
CA ASN A 399 9.10 -26.29 8.11
C ASN A 399 7.77 -26.19 8.86
N ILE A 400 6.69 -26.09 8.10
CA ILE A 400 5.31 -26.11 8.58
C ILE A 400 4.57 -27.23 7.87
N TRP A 401 4.12 -28.22 8.63
CA TRP A 401 3.27 -29.27 8.12
C TRP A 401 1.81 -28.88 8.26
N LEU A 402 1.05 -28.98 7.17
CA LEU A 402 -0.40 -28.93 7.20
C LEU A 402 -0.95 -30.35 7.09
N GLY A 403 -1.99 -30.64 7.86
CA GLY A 403 -2.73 -31.89 7.72
C GLY A 403 -3.72 -32.13 8.84
N THR A 404 -4.14 -33.38 9.01
CA THR A 404 -5.21 -33.73 9.94
C THR A 404 -4.67 -34.15 11.30
N LYS A 405 -5.12 -33.45 12.36
CA LYS A 405 -4.85 -33.82 13.76
C LYS A 405 -6.01 -34.66 14.30
N LYS A 406 -5.70 -35.84 14.83
CA LYS A 406 -6.66 -36.72 15.51
C LYS A 406 -6.04 -37.28 16.78
N ASP A 407 -6.68 -36.99 17.92
CA ASP A 407 -6.18 -37.33 19.25
C ASP A 407 -4.73 -36.83 19.42
N ASP A 408 -3.80 -37.72 19.80
CA ASP A 408 -2.36 -37.42 19.95
C ASP A 408 -1.56 -37.63 18.64
N SER A 409 -2.22 -37.85 17.51
CA SER A 409 -1.58 -38.12 16.21
C SER A 409 -1.79 -36.98 15.21
N PHE A 410 -0.76 -36.70 14.43
CA PHE A 410 -0.79 -35.71 13.34
C PHE A 410 -0.40 -36.39 12.02
N THR A 411 -1.30 -36.34 11.04
CA THR A 411 -1.03 -36.84 9.68
C THR A 411 -0.51 -35.70 8.82
N ARG A 412 0.72 -35.85 8.32
CA ARG A 412 1.40 -34.87 7.47
C ARG A 412 0.88 -34.97 6.03
N GLU A 413 0.35 -33.88 5.46
CA GLU A 413 -0.26 -33.90 4.13
C GLU A 413 0.42 -32.92 3.17
N LEU A 414 0.62 -31.68 3.59
CA LEU A 414 1.34 -30.65 2.82
C LEU A 414 2.50 -30.10 3.64
N LEU A 415 3.62 -29.83 2.97
CA LEU A 415 4.79 -29.23 3.60
C LEU A 415 5.06 -27.86 3.00
N TYR A 416 5.17 -26.88 3.88
CA TYR A 416 5.62 -25.54 3.57
C TYR A 416 6.94 -25.24 4.27
N GLY A 417 7.73 -24.38 3.66
CA GLY A 417 8.98 -23.87 4.21
C GLY A 417 8.90 -22.35 4.19
N VAL A 418 9.20 -21.72 5.32
CA VAL A 418 9.27 -20.26 5.41
C VAL A 418 10.72 -19.88 5.67
N SER A 419 11.31 -19.12 4.76
CA SER A 419 12.68 -18.62 4.87
C SER A 419 12.79 -17.44 5.84
N PRO A 420 14.01 -17.07 6.27
CA PRO A 420 14.22 -15.92 7.15
C PRO A 420 13.83 -14.58 6.50
N ASP A 421 13.73 -14.50 5.18
CA ASP A 421 13.23 -13.31 4.48
C ASP A 421 11.72 -13.33 4.25
N GLY A 422 11.00 -14.30 4.82
CA GLY A 422 9.56 -14.45 4.71
C GLY A 422 9.08 -15.14 3.44
N SER A 423 9.97 -15.46 2.48
CA SER A 423 9.54 -16.23 1.32
C SER A 423 8.93 -17.57 1.72
N VAL A 424 7.80 -17.90 1.10
CA VAL A 424 7.05 -19.11 1.40
C VAL A 424 7.21 -20.08 0.24
N TYR A 425 7.66 -21.28 0.56
CA TYR A 425 7.84 -22.36 -0.38
C TYR A 425 6.85 -23.48 -0.06
N ARG A 426 6.37 -24.15 -1.09
CA ARG A 426 5.61 -25.40 -0.96
C ARG A 426 6.41 -26.53 -1.58
N TYR A 427 6.51 -27.62 -0.84
CA TYR A 427 7.13 -28.84 -1.33
C TYR A 427 6.14 -29.65 -2.17
N ASP A 428 6.58 -30.08 -3.35
CA ASP A 428 5.89 -31.03 -4.21
C ASP A 428 6.58 -32.40 -4.15
N ALA A 429 5.92 -33.35 -3.48
CA ALA A 429 6.42 -34.70 -3.31
C ALA A 429 6.48 -35.53 -4.61
N LEU A 430 5.75 -35.13 -5.66
CA LEU A 430 5.78 -35.85 -6.95
C LEU A 430 7.03 -35.51 -7.76
N SER A 431 7.43 -34.24 -7.73
CA SER A 431 8.60 -33.74 -8.45
C SER A 431 9.86 -33.67 -7.57
N ASP A 432 9.73 -33.92 -6.26
CA ASP A 432 10.82 -33.78 -5.27
C ASP A 432 11.46 -32.39 -5.34
N SER A 433 10.61 -31.37 -5.38
CA SER A 433 11.03 -29.98 -5.59
C SER A 433 10.26 -29.00 -4.73
N TRP A 434 10.84 -27.82 -4.52
CA TRP A 434 10.21 -26.70 -3.82
C TRP A 434 9.76 -25.65 -4.83
N THR A 435 8.52 -25.20 -4.71
CA THR A 435 7.99 -24.08 -5.50
C THR A 435 7.80 -22.89 -4.59
N ILE A 436 8.33 -21.74 -4.99
CA ILE A 436 8.05 -20.48 -4.31
C ILE A 436 6.60 -20.08 -4.54
N LEU A 437 5.88 -19.79 -3.46
CA LEU A 437 4.50 -19.30 -3.46
C LEU A 437 4.43 -17.81 -3.15
N HIS A 438 5.42 -17.28 -2.44
CA HIS A 438 5.45 -15.91 -1.95
C HIS A 438 6.87 -15.39 -1.81
#